data_AF-A0A4Q3CV17-F1
#
_entry.id   AF-A0A4Q3CV17-F1
#
_cell.length_a   1.000
_cell.length_b   1.000
_cell.length_c   1.000
_cell.angle_alpha   90.00
_cell.angle_beta   90.00
_cell.angle_gamma   90.00
#
_symmetry.space_group_name_H-M   'P 1'
#
loop_
_entity.id
_entity.type
_entity.pdbx_description
1 polymer ?
#
loop_
_entity_poly.entity_id
_entity_poly.type
_entity_poly.pdbx_seq_one_letter_code
_entity_poly.pdbx_strand_id
1 'polypeptide(L)'
;MKNLYITLGFMLATVAVTAQTRETERADKLFARMEYVDAAKEYLDVKKKDDYVKKQLAETYYNLFNSKEAIKWYADVTKTPQDAETYYKYAQMLKAEGKYEESNVQMQKFASLAPGDQRAKSFLQDPNYLPKLRSQAKLFDEKKLDINDEKYGSFGGVLTNDNTFYFTSSRNTARKTYGADEQPYLDIYTATYNANGTFSEPVPLSDVNSKWHEGTVAVTADGSTMY
;
A
#
# COMPACT_ATOMS: atom_id res chain seq x y z
N MET A 1 -8.66 -54.67 -2.19
CA MET A 1 -8.99 -53.63 -1.19
C MET A 1 -8.02 -52.45 -1.21
N LYS A 2 -6.69 -52.66 -1.21
CA LYS A 2 -5.67 -51.58 -1.29
C LYS A 2 -5.89 -50.58 -2.44
N ASN A 3 -6.22 -51.07 -3.64
CA ASN A 3 -6.45 -50.21 -4.81
C ASN A 3 -7.73 -49.37 -4.66
N LEU A 4 -8.77 -49.87 -3.99
CA LEU A 4 -10.04 -49.15 -3.80
C LEU A 4 -9.86 -47.94 -2.86
N TYR A 5 -9.07 -48.08 -1.80
CA TYR A 5 -8.75 -46.97 -0.88
C TYR A 5 -7.90 -45.88 -1.55
N ILE A 6 -7.01 -46.25 -2.47
CA ILE A 6 -6.21 -45.30 -3.24
C ILE A 6 -7.10 -44.51 -4.21
N THR A 7 -8.01 -45.17 -4.93
CA THR A 7 -8.96 -44.48 -5.83
C THR A 7 -9.93 -43.59 -5.07
N LEU A 8 -10.46 -44.05 -3.92
CA LEU A 8 -11.33 -43.23 -3.06
C LEU A 8 -10.57 -42.01 -2.51
N GLY A 9 -9.32 -42.20 -2.09
CA GLY A 9 -8.45 -41.13 -1.60
C GLY A 9 -8.17 -40.07 -2.67
N PHE A 10 -7.88 -40.49 -3.92
CA PHE A 10 -7.72 -39.57 -5.05
C PHE A 10 -9.01 -38.82 -5.37
N MET A 11 -10.17 -39.49 -5.34
CA MET A 11 -11.46 -38.84 -5.60
C MET A 11 -11.80 -37.81 -4.51
N LEU A 12 -11.59 -38.14 -3.23
CA LEU A 12 -11.72 -37.22 -2.09
C LEU A 12 -10.77 -36.02 -2.18
N ALA A 13 -9.53 -36.23 -2.63
CA ALA A 13 -8.58 -35.15 -2.83
C ALA A 13 -9.03 -34.17 -3.95
N THR A 14 -9.59 -34.68 -5.05
CA THR A 14 -10.09 -33.82 -6.14
C THR A 14 -11.30 -32.98 -5.75
N VAL A 15 -12.23 -33.54 -4.95
CA VAL A 15 -13.40 -32.80 -4.45
C VAL A 15 -12.96 -31.69 -3.48
N ALA A 16 -11.98 -31.98 -2.61
CA ALA A 16 -11.45 -30.99 -1.67
C ALA A 16 -10.79 -29.78 -2.36
N VAL A 17 -9.99 -30.02 -3.41
CA VAL A 17 -9.33 -28.93 -4.17
C VAL A 17 -10.37 -28.06 -4.90
N THR A 18 -11.35 -28.66 -5.56
CA THR A 18 -12.38 -27.89 -6.30
C THR A 18 -13.33 -27.09 -5.40
N ALA A 19 -13.58 -27.55 -4.18
CA ALA A 19 -14.41 -26.83 -3.21
C ALA A 19 -13.70 -25.57 -2.67
N GLN A 20 -12.40 -25.67 -2.38
CA GLN A 20 -11.59 -24.54 -1.91
C GLN A 20 -11.56 -23.41 -2.94
N THR A 21 -11.41 -23.74 -4.23
CA THR A 21 -11.42 -22.74 -5.31
C THR A 21 -12.75 -22.00 -5.42
N ARG A 22 -13.89 -22.65 -5.14
CA ARG A 22 -15.21 -22.00 -5.20
C ARG A 22 -15.45 -21.02 -4.06
N GLU A 23 -14.91 -21.29 -2.86
CA GLU A 23 -15.08 -20.40 -1.71
C GLU A 23 -14.30 -19.10 -1.85
N THR A 24 -13.14 -19.11 -2.52
CA THR A 24 -12.30 -17.91 -2.73
C THR A 24 -12.50 -17.24 -4.08
N GLU A 25 -13.16 -17.89 -5.06
CA GLU A 25 -13.24 -17.44 -6.46
C GLU A 25 -13.65 -15.97 -6.61
N ARG A 26 -14.61 -15.52 -5.80
CA ARG A 26 -15.08 -14.13 -5.82
C ARG A 26 -14.01 -13.17 -5.32
N ALA A 27 -13.39 -13.47 -4.18
CA ALA A 27 -12.31 -12.67 -3.62
C ALA A 27 -11.10 -12.62 -4.56
N ASP A 28 -10.74 -13.75 -5.18
CA ASP A 28 -9.65 -13.86 -6.14
C ASP A 28 -9.89 -13.00 -7.39
N LYS A 29 -11.14 -12.97 -7.90
CA LYS A 29 -11.53 -12.11 -9.03
C LYS A 29 -11.44 -10.62 -8.70
N LEU A 30 -11.86 -10.22 -7.50
CA LEU A 30 -11.74 -8.83 -7.03
C LEU A 30 -10.27 -8.44 -6.89
N PHE A 31 -9.47 -9.30 -6.24
CA PHE A 31 -8.04 -9.11 -6.07
C PHE A 31 -7.32 -8.95 -7.42
N ALA A 32 -7.64 -9.81 -8.40
CA ALA A 32 -7.06 -9.75 -9.74
C ALA A 32 -7.43 -8.47 -10.52
N ARG A 33 -8.56 -7.84 -10.17
CA ARG A 33 -8.98 -6.52 -10.69
C ARG A 33 -8.45 -5.36 -9.87
N MET A 34 -7.62 -5.64 -8.87
CA MET A 34 -7.09 -4.68 -7.91
C MET A 34 -8.16 -4.04 -7.03
N GLU A 35 -9.37 -4.61 -6.95
CA GLU A 35 -10.48 -4.14 -6.10
C GLU A 35 -10.23 -4.59 -4.65
N TYR A 36 -9.16 -4.09 -4.04
CA TYR A 36 -8.58 -4.65 -2.82
C TYR A 36 -9.46 -4.45 -1.59
N VAL A 37 -10.21 -3.35 -1.49
CA VAL A 37 -11.13 -3.15 -0.36
C VAL A 37 -12.20 -4.24 -0.35
N ASP A 38 -12.82 -4.51 -1.50
CA ASP A 38 -13.83 -5.56 -1.62
C ASP A 38 -13.22 -6.96 -1.55
N ALA A 39 -12.03 -7.17 -2.11
CA ALA A 39 -11.32 -8.44 -1.97
C ALA A 39 -11.05 -8.77 -0.49
N ALA A 40 -10.62 -7.78 0.31
CA ALA A 40 -10.38 -7.97 1.74
C ALA A 40 -11.65 -8.41 2.47
N LYS A 41 -12.80 -7.77 2.18
CA LYS A 41 -14.10 -8.14 2.75
C LYS A 41 -14.44 -9.60 2.42
N GLU A 42 -14.35 -9.99 1.15
CA GLU A 42 -14.69 -11.35 0.73
C GLU A 42 -13.72 -12.39 1.31
N TYR A 43 -12.41 -12.14 1.37
CA TYR A 43 -11.46 -13.06 2.03
C TYR A 43 -11.71 -13.17 3.55
N LEU A 44 -12.12 -12.08 4.20
CA LEU A 44 -12.49 -12.11 5.62
C LEU A 44 -13.75 -12.95 5.87
N ASP A 45 -14.67 -13.03 4.90
CA ASP A 45 -15.90 -13.81 5.00
C ASP A 45 -15.70 -15.31 4.72
N VAL A 46 -14.54 -15.72 4.16
CA VAL A 46 -14.21 -17.14 3.99
C VAL A 46 -14.17 -17.83 5.36
N LYS A 47 -14.98 -18.88 5.51
CA LYS A 47 -15.18 -19.61 6.78
C LYS A 47 -13.90 -20.22 7.31
N LYS A 48 -13.16 -20.92 6.44
CA LYS A 48 -11.87 -21.54 6.78
C LYS A 48 -10.74 -20.73 6.16
N LYS A 49 -10.05 -19.94 6.99
CA LYS A 49 -8.86 -19.19 6.57
C LYS A 49 -7.63 -20.09 6.66
N ASP A 50 -7.41 -20.86 5.60
CA ASP A 50 -6.14 -21.57 5.42
C ASP A 50 -5.01 -20.60 5.06
N ASP A 51 -3.81 -21.14 4.83
CA ASP A 51 -2.61 -20.35 4.55
C ASP A 51 -2.74 -19.54 3.24
N TYR A 52 -3.52 -20.03 2.26
CA TYR A 52 -3.79 -19.28 1.04
C TYR A 52 -4.61 -18.03 1.33
N VAL A 53 -5.76 -18.18 2.00
CA VAL A 53 -6.64 -17.04 2.33
C VAL A 53 -5.92 -16.01 3.20
N LYS A 54 -5.14 -16.47 4.19
CA LYS A 54 -4.34 -15.58 5.03
C LYS A 54 -3.28 -14.82 4.24
N LYS A 55 -2.62 -15.49 3.29
CA LYS A 55 -1.63 -14.83 2.42
C LYS A 55 -2.30 -13.80 1.53
N GLN A 56 -3.45 -14.13 0.95
CA GLN A 56 -4.21 -13.19 0.15
C GLN A 56 -4.70 -11.98 0.95
N LEU A 57 -5.11 -12.17 2.21
CA LEU A 57 -5.41 -11.06 3.13
C LEU A 57 -4.18 -10.18 3.37
N ALA A 58 -3.02 -10.78 3.64
CA ALA A 58 -1.77 -10.05 3.83
C ALA A 58 -1.42 -9.20 2.60
N GLU A 59 -1.48 -9.79 1.40
CA GLU A 59 -1.24 -9.11 0.14
C GLU A 59 -2.27 -8.02 -0.16
N THR A 60 -3.54 -8.26 0.17
CA THR A 60 -4.61 -7.27 -0.04
C THR A 60 -4.37 -6.05 0.83
N TYR A 61 -4.11 -6.25 2.13
CA TYR A 61 -3.81 -5.15 3.03
C TYR A 61 -2.47 -4.45 2.73
N TYR A 62 -1.48 -5.19 2.23
CA TYR A 62 -0.23 -4.61 1.72
C TYR A 62 -0.50 -3.62 0.58
N ASN A 63 -1.31 -4.01 -0.42
CA ASN A 63 -1.65 -3.15 -1.55
C ASN A 63 -2.53 -1.95 -1.15
N LEU A 64 -3.31 -2.08 -0.08
CA LEU A 64 -4.07 -0.97 0.52
C LEU A 64 -3.22 -0.05 1.41
N PHE A 65 -1.92 -0.32 1.56
CA PHE A 65 -1.04 0.33 2.53
C PHE A 65 -1.58 0.30 3.97
N ASN A 66 -2.44 -0.67 4.29
CA ASN A 66 -2.90 -0.91 5.65
C ASN A 66 -1.90 -1.83 6.37
N SER A 67 -0.76 -1.23 6.73
CA SER A 67 0.37 -1.85 7.41
C SER A 67 -0.05 -2.66 8.64
N LYS A 68 -0.96 -2.14 9.47
CA LYS A 68 -1.42 -2.79 10.71
C LYS A 68 -2.11 -4.13 10.44
N GLU A 69 -3.08 -4.17 9.54
CA GLU A 69 -3.74 -5.43 9.18
C GLU A 69 -2.80 -6.35 8.39
N ALA A 70 -1.99 -5.80 7.48
CA ALA A 70 -1.02 -6.60 6.72
C ALA A 70 -0.04 -7.34 7.65
N ILE A 71 0.52 -6.66 8.66
CA ILE A 71 1.42 -7.25 9.67
C ILE A 71 0.78 -8.45 10.36
N LYS A 72 -0.50 -8.35 10.75
CA LYS A 72 -1.21 -9.42 11.43
C LYS A 72 -1.27 -10.70 10.59
N TRP A 73 -1.60 -10.57 9.31
CA TRP A 73 -1.69 -11.71 8.40
C TRP A 73 -0.32 -12.25 7.99
N TYR A 74 0.65 -11.36 7.72
CA TYR A 74 2.03 -11.77 7.43
C TYR A 74 2.67 -12.52 8.62
N ALA A 75 2.45 -12.05 9.84
CA ALA A 75 2.94 -12.72 11.06
C ALA A 75 2.37 -14.14 11.20
N ASP A 76 1.15 -14.39 10.72
CA ASP A 76 0.56 -15.73 10.76
C ASP A 76 1.14 -16.65 9.69
N VAL A 77 1.16 -16.21 8.42
CA VAL A 77 1.64 -17.06 7.31
C VAL A 77 3.12 -17.37 7.37
N THR A 78 3.92 -16.49 8.01
CA THR A 78 5.37 -16.70 8.16
C THR A 78 5.74 -17.64 9.31
N LYS A 79 4.76 -18.20 10.05
CA LYS A 79 4.97 -19.32 10.99
C LYS A 79 5.42 -20.60 10.26
N THR A 80 5.09 -20.71 8.98
CA THR A 80 5.61 -21.74 8.08
C THR A 80 6.55 -21.10 7.04
N PRO A 81 7.46 -21.87 6.41
CA PRO A 81 8.34 -21.32 5.38
C PRO A 81 7.56 -20.71 4.21
N GLN A 82 7.89 -19.46 3.86
CA GLN A 82 7.32 -18.74 2.72
C GLN A 82 8.40 -18.42 1.68
N ASP A 83 7.98 -17.91 0.51
CA ASP A 83 8.90 -17.36 -0.47
C ASP A 83 9.58 -16.07 0.04
N ALA A 84 10.66 -15.68 -0.64
CA ALA A 84 11.45 -14.52 -0.26
C ALA A 84 10.62 -13.21 -0.25
N GLU A 85 9.75 -13.01 -1.26
CA GLU A 85 8.98 -11.78 -1.41
C GLU A 85 7.99 -11.57 -0.26
N THR A 86 7.41 -12.65 0.26
CA THR A 86 6.53 -12.61 1.46
C THR A 86 7.27 -12.03 2.67
N TYR A 87 8.51 -12.48 2.92
CA TYR A 87 9.32 -11.94 4.02
C TYR A 87 9.73 -10.48 3.79
N TYR A 88 10.05 -10.11 2.54
CA TYR A 88 10.35 -8.72 2.19
C TYR A 88 9.15 -7.81 2.46
N LYS A 89 7.97 -8.13 1.94
CA LYS A 89 6.74 -7.33 2.14
C LYS A 89 6.37 -7.23 3.61
N TYR A 90 6.50 -8.32 4.36
CA TYR A 90 6.29 -8.29 5.80
C TYR A 90 7.24 -7.32 6.51
N ALA A 91 8.54 -7.36 6.18
CA ALA A 91 9.51 -6.43 6.71
C ALA A 91 9.13 -4.97 6.41
N GLN A 92 8.70 -4.68 5.19
CA GLN A 92 8.31 -3.32 4.80
C GLN A 92 7.09 -2.81 5.58
N MET A 93 6.11 -3.66 5.87
CA MET A 93 4.97 -3.28 6.71
C MET A 93 5.39 -3.04 8.16
N LEU A 94 6.25 -3.89 8.72
CA LEU A 94 6.83 -3.69 10.05
C LEU A 94 7.60 -2.37 10.14
N LYS A 95 8.42 -2.07 9.12
CA LYS A 95 9.18 -0.83 9.02
C LYS A 95 8.25 0.40 8.96
N ALA A 96 7.14 0.32 8.23
CA ALA A 96 6.15 1.41 8.15
C ALA A 96 5.52 1.72 9.52
N GLU A 97 5.32 0.71 10.37
CA GLU A 97 4.85 0.89 11.76
C GLU A 97 5.99 1.20 12.76
N GLY A 98 7.22 1.45 12.28
CA GLY A 98 8.37 1.74 13.14
C GLY A 98 8.90 0.53 13.94
N LYS A 99 8.49 -0.69 13.59
CA LYS A 99 8.95 -1.94 14.21
C LYS A 99 10.25 -2.43 13.57
N TYR A 100 11.29 -1.61 13.67
CA TYR A 100 12.54 -1.78 12.92
C TYR A 100 13.28 -3.07 13.25
N GLU A 101 13.32 -3.50 14.52
CA GLU A 101 13.98 -4.75 14.90
C GLU A 101 13.27 -5.97 14.33
N GLU A 102 11.93 -6.03 14.42
CA GLU A 102 11.14 -7.09 13.80
C GLU A 102 11.30 -7.08 12.28
N SER A 103 11.32 -5.89 11.65
CA SER A 103 11.58 -5.74 10.22
C SER A 103 12.95 -6.31 9.84
N ASN A 104 13.99 -6.04 10.63
CA ASN A 104 15.35 -6.54 10.35
C ASN A 104 15.41 -8.07 10.40
N VAL A 105 14.68 -8.71 11.32
CA VAL A 105 14.58 -10.19 11.37
C VAL A 105 14.01 -10.74 10.05
N GLN A 106 12.92 -10.13 9.55
CA GLN A 106 12.31 -10.57 8.29
C GLN A 106 13.20 -10.27 7.07
N MET A 107 13.91 -9.13 7.07
CA MET A 107 14.90 -8.81 6.04
C MET A 107 16.09 -9.78 6.01
N GLN A 108 16.57 -10.26 7.17
CA GLN A 108 17.58 -11.31 7.22
C GLN A 108 17.07 -12.60 6.58
N LYS A 109 15.82 -12.97 6.85
CA LYS A 109 15.20 -14.14 6.24
C LYS A 109 15.08 -13.99 4.72
N PHE A 110 14.58 -12.84 4.26
CA PHE A 110 14.54 -12.48 2.84
C PHE A 110 15.93 -12.57 2.19
N ALA A 111 16.95 -11.95 2.77
CA ALA A 111 18.31 -11.95 2.26
C ALA A 111 18.95 -13.35 2.20
N SER A 112 18.59 -14.23 3.13
CA SER A 112 19.02 -15.64 3.13
C SER A 112 18.42 -16.45 1.98
N LEU A 113 17.18 -16.12 1.57
CA LEU A 113 16.46 -16.81 0.49
C LEU A 113 16.76 -16.21 -0.89
N ALA A 114 17.10 -14.93 -0.96
CA ALA A 114 17.36 -14.19 -2.20
C ALA A 114 18.68 -13.37 -2.14
N PRO A 115 19.85 -14.00 -1.92
CA PRO A 115 21.12 -13.28 -1.74
C PRO A 115 21.59 -12.49 -2.98
N GLY A 116 21.08 -12.85 -4.16
CA GLY A 116 21.36 -12.14 -5.41
C GLY A 116 20.55 -10.84 -5.59
N ASP A 117 19.44 -10.69 -4.87
CA ASP A 117 18.54 -9.55 -4.97
C ASP A 117 19.22 -8.26 -4.48
N GLN A 118 19.05 -7.16 -5.22
CA GLN A 118 19.68 -5.90 -4.88
C GLN A 118 19.19 -5.36 -3.53
N ARG A 119 17.92 -5.59 -3.17
CA ARG A 119 17.34 -5.18 -1.88
C ARG A 119 18.02 -5.91 -0.71
N ALA A 120 18.35 -7.20 -0.89
CA ALA A 120 19.08 -7.99 0.08
C ALA A 120 20.52 -7.49 0.23
N LYS A 121 21.21 -7.24 -0.89
CA LYS A 121 22.57 -6.67 -0.89
C LYS A 121 22.62 -5.33 -0.17
N SER A 122 21.71 -4.41 -0.51
CA SER A 122 21.63 -3.09 0.14
C SER A 122 21.39 -3.19 1.65
N PHE A 123 20.49 -4.10 2.08
CA PHE A 123 20.23 -4.33 3.50
C PHE A 123 21.47 -4.85 4.25
N LEU A 124 22.20 -5.80 3.66
CA LEU A 124 23.40 -6.39 4.28
C LEU A 124 24.61 -5.45 4.28
N GLN A 125 24.68 -4.49 3.34
CA GLN A 125 25.78 -3.53 3.24
C GLN A 125 25.75 -2.46 4.35
N ASP A 126 24.57 -2.08 4.83
CA ASP A 126 24.42 -1.05 5.87
C ASP A 126 23.38 -1.45 6.93
N PRO A 127 23.67 -2.46 7.76
CA PRO A 127 22.72 -2.95 8.78
C PRO A 127 22.38 -1.90 9.85
N ASN A 128 23.21 -0.85 9.99
CA ASN A 128 23.07 0.21 11.00
C ASN A 128 22.65 1.58 10.42
N TYR A 129 22.05 1.59 9.21
CA TYR A 129 21.69 2.84 8.55
C TYR A 129 20.71 3.71 9.36
N LEU A 130 19.72 3.11 10.06
CA LEU A 130 18.72 3.85 10.84
C LEU A 130 19.32 4.58 12.05
N PRO A 131 20.10 3.93 12.94
CA PRO A 131 20.84 4.63 13.98
C PRO A 131 21.69 5.79 13.43
N LYS A 132 22.38 5.56 12.31
CA LYS A 132 23.20 6.59 11.66
C LYS A 132 22.37 7.79 11.23
N LEU A 133 21.23 7.58 10.55
CA LEU A 133 20.31 8.64 10.15
C LEU A 133 19.75 9.40 11.35
N ARG A 134 19.37 8.69 12.42
CA ARG A 134 18.83 9.32 13.64
C ARG A 134 19.85 10.14 14.42
N SER A 135 21.15 9.84 14.26
CA SER A 135 22.22 10.62 14.89
C SER A 135 22.55 11.92 14.17
N GLN A 136 22.00 12.14 12.97
CA GLN A 136 22.23 13.37 12.21
C GLN A 136 21.53 14.55 12.86
N ALA A 137 22.14 15.73 12.72
CA ALA A 137 21.52 16.97 13.18
C ALA A 137 20.21 17.23 12.42
N LYS A 138 19.14 17.55 13.15
CA LYS A 138 17.87 17.97 12.56
C LYS A 138 18.07 19.28 11.80
N LEU A 139 17.79 19.29 10.49
CA LEU A 139 17.97 20.45 9.62
C LEU A 139 16.69 21.28 9.44
N PHE A 140 15.52 20.65 9.59
CA PHE A 140 14.22 21.25 9.31
C PHE A 140 13.21 20.78 10.34
N ASP A 141 12.26 21.64 10.68
CA ASP A 141 11.04 21.27 11.41
C ASP A 141 9.92 20.91 10.44
N GLU A 142 9.10 19.93 10.82
CA GLU A 142 7.86 19.61 10.13
C GLU A 142 6.64 20.30 10.78
N LYS A 143 5.71 20.77 9.94
CA LYS A 143 4.41 21.29 10.36
C LYS A 143 3.32 20.69 9.49
N LYS A 144 2.28 20.12 10.11
CA LYS A 144 1.06 19.70 9.39
C LYS A 144 0.37 20.96 8.85
N LEU A 145 0.08 20.98 7.55
CA LEU A 145 -0.67 22.06 6.93
C LEU A 145 -2.14 22.01 7.38
N ASP A 146 -2.75 23.18 7.54
CA ASP A 146 -4.17 23.35 7.87
C ASP A 146 -5.10 22.81 6.77
N ILE A 147 -4.65 22.85 5.51
CA ILE A 147 -5.36 22.30 4.35
C ILE A 147 -5.27 20.78 4.21
N ASN A 148 -4.55 20.07 5.08
CA ASN A 148 -4.50 18.60 5.03
C ASN A 148 -5.82 17.99 5.50
N ASP A 149 -6.37 17.09 4.68
CA ASP A 149 -7.55 16.31 5.04
C ASP A 149 -7.13 15.04 5.79
N GLU A 150 -7.87 14.64 6.83
CA GLU A 150 -7.57 13.44 7.62
C GLU A 150 -8.05 12.14 6.97
N LYS A 151 -9.07 12.25 6.11
CA LYS A 151 -9.69 11.12 5.41
C LYS A 151 -9.10 10.93 4.01
N TYR A 152 -8.74 12.03 3.34
CA TYR A 152 -8.32 12.02 1.94
C TYR A 152 -6.83 12.33 1.79
N GLY A 153 -6.12 11.45 1.08
CA GLY A 153 -4.71 11.63 0.77
C GLY A 153 -4.46 12.90 -0.05
N SER A 154 -3.36 13.59 0.25
CA SER A 154 -2.88 14.75 -0.51
C SER A 154 -1.37 14.65 -0.70
N PHE A 155 -0.87 14.92 -1.91
CA PHE A 155 0.55 14.78 -2.25
C PHE A 155 0.92 15.66 -3.45
N GLY A 156 2.22 15.68 -3.79
CA GLY A 156 2.71 16.39 -4.98
C GLY A 156 2.63 17.92 -4.88
N GLY A 157 2.79 18.47 -3.67
CA GLY A 157 2.73 19.90 -3.43
C GLY A 157 3.82 20.69 -4.17
N VAL A 158 3.43 21.74 -4.90
CA VAL A 158 4.32 22.68 -5.59
C VAL A 158 3.90 24.11 -5.22
N LEU A 159 4.83 24.89 -4.63
CA LEU A 159 4.63 26.30 -4.33
C LEU A 159 5.36 27.16 -5.38
N THR A 160 4.63 28.00 -6.09
CA THR A 160 5.16 28.93 -7.09
C THR A 160 5.60 30.25 -6.47
N ASN A 161 6.34 31.06 -7.23
CA ASN A 161 6.87 32.35 -6.79
C ASN A 161 5.77 33.42 -6.53
N ASP A 162 4.60 33.28 -7.15
CA ASP A 162 3.42 34.12 -6.92
C ASP A 162 2.56 33.64 -5.74
N ASN A 163 3.08 32.71 -4.92
CA ASN A 163 2.42 32.08 -3.79
C ASN A 163 1.22 31.19 -4.13
N THR A 164 1.12 30.70 -5.36
CA THR A 164 0.13 29.69 -5.72
C THR A 164 0.65 28.29 -5.34
N PHE A 165 -0.13 27.55 -4.58
CA PHE A 165 0.19 26.20 -4.15
C PHE A 165 -0.70 25.19 -4.86
N TYR A 166 -0.08 24.34 -5.67
CA TYR A 166 -0.75 23.24 -6.35
C TYR A 166 -0.49 21.92 -5.64
N PHE A 167 -1.49 21.07 -5.54
CA PHE A 167 -1.33 19.72 -5.00
C PHE A 167 -2.42 18.79 -5.53
N THR A 168 -2.18 17.48 -5.46
CA THR A 168 -3.14 16.46 -5.89
C THR A 168 -3.82 15.85 -4.67
N SER A 169 -5.15 15.66 -4.73
CA SER A 169 -5.91 15.10 -3.60
C SER A 169 -7.15 14.33 -4.05
N SER A 170 -7.53 13.31 -3.27
CA SER A 170 -8.79 12.56 -3.44
C SER A 170 -9.97 13.16 -2.68
N ARG A 171 -9.89 14.43 -2.24
CA ARG A 171 -10.91 15.07 -1.39
C ARG A 171 -12.23 15.43 -2.10
N ASN A 172 -12.30 15.30 -3.42
CA ASN A 172 -13.52 15.62 -4.19
C ASN A 172 -14.55 14.49 -4.12
N THR A 173 -15.44 14.52 -3.14
CA THR A 173 -16.46 13.46 -2.94
C THR A 173 -17.55 13.42 -4.02
N ALA A 174 -17.62 14.41 -4.91
CA ALA A 174 -18.49 14.38 -6.08
C ALA A 174 -17.93 13.51 -7.22
N ARG A 175 -16.64 13.14 -7.15
CA ARG A 175 -16.00 12.26 -8.14
C ARG A 175 -16.42 10.81 -7.96
N LYS A 176 -16.24 10.04 -9.03
CA LYS A 176 -16.35 8.59 -9.00
C LYS A 176 -15.37 8.02 -7.97
N THR A 177 -15.81 7.00 -7.24
CA THR A 177 -14.96 6.20 -6.36
C THR A 177 -14.10 5.21 -7.15
N TYR A 178 -12.81 5.16 -6.82
CA TYR A 178 -11.86 4.20 -7.34
C TYR A 178 -12.01 2.85 -6.64
N GLY A 179 -12.13 1.78 -7.44
CA GLY A 179 -12.41 0.45 -6.90
C GLY A 179 -11.27 -0.13 -6.06
N ALA A 180 -10.03 0.36 -6.21
CA ALA A 180 -8.89 -0.25 -5.53
C ALA A 180 -8.84 0.08 -4.04
N ASP A 181 -9.10 1.34 -3.69
CA ASP A 181 -8.95 1.88 -2.33
C ASP A 181 -10.24 2.55 -1.80
N GLU A 182 -11.32 2.52 -2.59
CA GLU A 182 -12.60 3.19 -2.31
C GLU A 182 -12.47 4.72 -2.08
N GLN A 183 -11.42 5.35 -2.62
CA GLN A 183 -11.23 6.80 -2.57
C GLN A 183 -11.84 7.49 -3.80
N PRO A 184 -12.28 8.76 -3.72
CA PRO A 184 -12.65 9.53 -4.91
C PRO A 184 -11.47 9.69 -5.87
N TYR A 185 -11.75 9.89 -7.15
CA TYR A 185 -10.70 10.15 -8.13
C TYR A 185 -9.89 11.39 -7.77
N LEU A 186 -8.60 11.32 -8.08
CA LEU A 186 -7.62 12.35 -7.77
C LEU A 186 -7.85 13.57 -8.66
N ASP A 187 -7.94 14.73 -8.03
CA ASP A 187 -8.00 16.04 -8.69
C ASP A 187 -6.81 16.89 -8.24
N ILE A 188 -6.37 17.80 -9.11
CA ILE A 188 -5.45 18.88 -8.79
C ILE A 188 -6.23 20.03 -8.15
N TYR A 189 -5.69 20.52 -7.04
CA TYR A 189 -6.20 21.64 -6.27
C TYR A 189 -5.20 22.79 -6.28
N THR A 190 -5.71 24.00 -6.11
CA THR A 190 -4.92 25.21 -5.89
C THR A 190 -5.33 25.88 -4.57
N ALA A 191 -4.36 26.47 -3.88
CA ALA A 191 -4.56 27.34 -2.72
C ALA A 191 -3.52 28.47 -2.73
N THR A 192 -3.86 29.63 -2.17
CA THR A 192 -2.91 30.73 -1.98
C THR A 192 -2.14 30.55 -0.68
N TYR A 193 -0.81 30.61 -0.72
CA TYR A 193 0.03 30.71 0.47
C TYR A 193 0.10 32.17 0.94
N ASN A 194 -0.47 32.46 2.11
CA ASN A 194 -0.61 33.82 2.61
C ASN A 194 0.64 34.27 3.39
N ALA A 195 0.85 35.59 3.47
CA ALA A 195 1.99 36.17 4.19
C ALA A 195 2.04 35.83 5.69
N ASN A 196 0.91 35.44 6.29
CA ASN A 196 0.82 34.97 7.68
C ASN A 196 1.17 33.47 7.84
N GLY A 197 1.55 32.78 6.76
CA GLY A 197 1.94 31.36 6.78
C GLY A 197 0.77 30.37 6.78
N THR A 198 -0.44 30.80 6.44
CA THR A 198 -1.62 29.93 6.25
C THR A 198 -1.94 29.74 4.77
N PHE A 199 -2.71 28.72 4.44
CA PHE A 199 -3.23 28.54 3.08
C PHE A 199 -4.68 29.04 2.98
N SER A 200 -5.10 29.50 1.80
CA SER A 200 -6.52 29.69 1.51
C SER A 200 -7.25 28.35 1.44
N GLU A 201 -8.58 28.40 1.42
CA GLU A 201 -9.38 27.20 1.13
C GLU A 201 -8.98 26.60 -0.22
N PRO A 202 -8.68 25.29 -0.31
CA PRO A 202 -8.33 24.66 -1.57
C PRO A 202 -9.49 24.59 -2.55
N VAL A 203 -9.23 24.93 -3.81
CA VAL A 203 -10.21 24.91 -4.90
C VAL A 203 -9.74 23.96 -6.00
N PRO A 204 -10.61 23.09 -6.57
CA PRO A 204 -10.21 22.22 -7.66
C PRO A 204 -9.91 23.04 -8.93
N LEU A 205 -8.85 22.67 -9.65
CA LEU A 205 -8.44 23.33 -10.88
C LEU A 205 -9.31 22.88 -12.07
N SER A 206 -10.24 23.73 -12.53
CA SER A 206 -11.30 23.36 -13.47
C SER A 206 -10.81 22.89 -14.85
N ASP A 207 -9.71 23.45 -15.34
CA ASP A 207 -9.32 23.30 -16.75
C ASP A 207 -8.39 22.10 -16.99
N VAL A 208 -7.84 21.52 -15.91
CA VAL A 208 -6.88 20.41 -15.95
C VAL A 208 -7.52 19.10 -15.50
N ASN A 209 -8.46 19.17 -14.55
CA ASN A 209 -9.09 18.00 -13.97
C ASN A 209 -10.01 17.28 -14.95
N SER A 210 -9.65 16.06 -15.37
CA SER A 210 -10.39 15.23 -16.31
C SER A 210 -11.44 14.35 -15.60
N LYS A 211 -11.96 13.32 -16.28
CA LYS A 211 -12.82 12.30 -15.63
C LYS A 211 -12.02 11.14 -15.01
N TRP A 212 -10.70 11.17 -15.13
CA TRP A 212 -9.77 10.14 -14.66
C TRP A 212 -8.94 10.67 -13.47
N HIS A 213 -8.03 9.86 -12.94
CA HIS A 213 -7.11 10.32 -11.90
C HIS A 213 -6.09 11.30 -12.48
N GLU A 214 -5.96 12.46 -11.84
CA GLU A 214 -4.83 13.34 -12.09
C GLU A 214 -3.60 12.93 -11.28
N GLY A 215 -2.44 13.08 -11.90
CA GLY A 215 -1.13 12.82 -11.29
C GLY A 215 -0.60 14.01 -10.49
N THR A 216 0.68 13.96 -10.16
CA THR A 216 1.41 15.12 -9.63
C THR A 216 1.72 16.09 -10.77
N VAL A 217 1.64 17.39 -10.50
CA VAL A 217 1.99 18.44 -11.45
C VAL A 217 3.40 18.95 -11.22
N ALA A 218 4.03 19.44 -12.28
CA ALA A 218 5.19 20.32 -12.19
C ALA A 218 4.86 21.68 -12.78
N VAL A 219 5.26 22.76 -12.10
CA VAL A 219 4.98 24.12 -12.57
C VAL A 219 6.31 24.86 -12.77
N THR A 220 6.42 25.64 -13.84
CA THR A 220 7.59 26.48 -14.08
C THR A 220 7.79 27.51 -12.98
N ALA A 221 9.03 27.96 -12.77
CA ALA A 221 9.34 28.92 -11.71
C ALA A 221 8.57 30.26 -11.85
N ASP A 222 8.21 30.63 -13.07
CA ASP A 222 7.39 31.82 -13.35
C ASP A 222 5.88 31.58 -13.22
N GLY A 223 5.45 30.35 -12.86
CA GLY A 223 4.04 29.98 -12.68
C GLY A 223 3.25 29.84 -13.98
N SER A 224 3.87 30.08 -15.14
CA SER A 224 3.15 30.24 -16.41
C SER A 224 2.75 28.93 -17.09
N THR A 225 3.47 27.84 -16.79
CA THR A 225 3.29 26.55 -17.48
C THR A 225 3.22 25.40 -16.47
N MET A 226 2.20 24.55 -16.62
CA MET A 226 2.00 23.32 -15.85
C MET A 226 2.22 22.10 -16.75
N TYR A 227 2.93 21.09 -16.24
CA TYR A 227 3.20 19.79 -16.87
C TYR A 227 2.63 18.65 -16.04
#